data_AF-A0A7X7FS39-F1
#
_entry.id   AF-A0A7X7FS39-F1
#
_cell.length_a   1.000
_cell.length_b   1.000
_cell.length_c   1.000
_cell.angle_alpha   90.00
_cell.angle_beta   90.00
_cell.angle_gamma   90.00
#
_symmetry.space_group_name_H-M   'P 1'
#
loop_
_entity.id
_entity.type
_entity.pdbx_description
1 polymer ?
#
loop_
_entity_poly.entity_id
_entity_poly.type
_entity_poly.pdbx_seq_one_letter_code
_entity_poly.pdbx_strand_id
1 'polypeptide(L)'
;QSGVGKSSLINAVEPGLNLKTAPVSMTTEKGRHTTTTAVWLKLGFGGAVVDTPGIRALDVAMVPINELEMHFVEFVDCLAQCKFPNCVHIHEEGCAVKAAVAGGEIDESRYASYVELFYELSDVKRAAYE
;
A
#
# COMPACT_ATOMS: atom_id res chain seq x y z
N GLN A 1 -6.81 6.65 4.10
CA GLN A 1 -7.68 7.09 2.99
C GLN A 1 -9.17 6.85 3.33
N SER A 2 -9.98 7.91 3.39
CA SER A 2 -11.43 7.85 3.68
C SER A 2 -12.22 8.42 2.51
N GLY A 3 -13.28 7.74 2.06
CA GLY A 3 -14.22 8.32 1.09
C GLY A 3 -13.84 8.19 -0.38
N VAL A 4 -13.01 7.21 -0.74
CA VAL A 4 -12.51 6.98 -2.12
C VAL A 4 -13.54 6.38 -3.09
N GLY A 5 -14.79 6.18 -2.67
CA GLY A 5 -15.87 5.71 -3.55
C GLY A 5 -16.10 4.19 -3.64
N LYS A 6 -15.57 3.37 -2.71
CA LYS A 6 -15.72 1.90 -2.73
C LYS A 6 -17.18 1.42 -2.87
N SER A 7 -18.07 1.86 -1.99
CA SER A 7 -19.47 1.44 -2.02
C SER A 7 -20.22 1.99 -3.24
N SER A 8 -19.82 3.16 -3.76
CA SER A 8 -20.35 3.69 -5.02
C SER A 8 -19.92 2.83 -6.22
N LEU A 9 -18.67 2.37 -6.24
CA LEU A 9 -18.16 1.47 -7.28
C LEU A 9 -18.88 0.11 -7.22
N ILE A 10 -19.10 -0.43 -6.03
CA ILE A 10 -19.85 -1.69 -5.88
C ILE A 10 -21.29 -1.57 -6.38
N ASN A 11 -21.97 -0.46 -6.08
CA ASN A 11 -23.32 -0.19 -6.62
C ASN A 11 -23.32 -0.04 -8.15
N ALA A 12 -22.25 0.48 -8.76
CA ALA A 12 -22.14 0.56 -10.21
C ALA A 12 -21.95 -0.82 -10.86
N VAL A 13 -21.22 -1.72 -10.19
CA VAL A 13 -20.99 -3.11 -10.65
C VAL A 13 -22.21 -3.99 -10.45
N GLU A 14 -22.90 -3.87 -9.32
CA GLU A 14 -24.11 -4.62 -8.98
C GLU A 14 -25.17 -3.66 -8.41
N PRO A 15 -25.99 -3.03 -9.29
CA PRO A 15 -27.01 -2.06 -8.88
C PRO A 15 -28.02 -2.61 -7.87
N GLY A 16 -28.23 -3.93 -7.84
CA GLY A 16 -29.15 -4.58 -6.91
C GLY A 16 -28.73 -4.49 -5.43
N LEU A 17 -27.46 -4.27 -5.12
CA LEU A 17 -26.96 -4.26 -3.73
C LEU A 17 -27.35 -3.02 -2.93
N ASN A 18 -27.64 -1.89 -3.60
CA ASN A 18 -28.13 -0.65 -2.98
C ASN A 18 -27.38 -0.25 -1.69
N LEU A 19 -26.06 -0.36 -1.69
CA LEU A 19 -25.22 -0.03 -0.54
C LEU A 19 -25.38 1.45 -0.16
N LYS A 20 -25.33 1.75 1.13
CA LYS A 20 -25.42 3.12 1.65
C LYS A 20 -24.25 3.97 1.17
N THR A 21 -24.52 4.97 0.35
CA THR A 21 -23.56 5.98 -0.10
C THR A 21 -23.97 7.36 0.39
N ALA A 22 -23.02 8.27 0.55
CA ALA A 22 -23.26 9.67 0.91
C ALA A 22 -22.54 10.59 -0.09
N PRO A 23 -23.09 11.80 -0.37
CA PRO A 23 -22.41 12.77 -1.20
C PRO A 23 -21.06 13.19 -0.59
N VAL A 24 -20.16 13.67 -1.45
CA VAL A 24 -18.87 14.20 -1.04
C VAL A 24 -19.08 15.40 -0.12
N SER A 25 -18.29 15.49 0.94
CA SER A 25 -18.32 16.63 1.85
C SER A 25 -17.88 17.91 1.13
N MET A 26 -18.74 18.93 1.07
CA MET A 26 -18.40 20.21 0.43
C MET A 26 -17.26 20.97 1.15
N THR A 27 -16.99 20.65 2.41
CA THR A 27 -15.98 21.33 3.23
C THR A 27 -14.60 20.66 3.18
N THR A 28 -14.55 19.37 2.87
CA THR A 28 -13.29 18.59 2.90
C THR A 28 -12.99 17.89 1.58
N GLU A 29 -13.88 18.01 0.58
CA GLU A 29 -13.82 17.34 -0.74
C GLU A 29 -13.62 15.81 -0.66
N LYS A 30 -13.89 15.22 0.50
CA LYS A 30 -13.72 13.78 0.76
C LYS A 30 -15.07 13.10 0.93
N GLY A 31 -15.19 11.86 0.46
CA GLY A 31 -16.37 11.04 0.71
C GLY A 31 -16.58 10.76 2.20
N ARG A 32 -17.84 10.71 2.64
CA ARG A 32 -18.20 10.35 4.02
C ARG A 32 -18.27 8.84 4.19
N HIS A 33 -17.71 8.34 5.29
CA HIS A 33 -17.80 6.92 5.64
C HIS A 33 -19.24 6.54 6.01
N THR A 34 -19.78 5.54 5.34
CA THR A 34 -21.03 4.86 5.73
C THR A 34 -20.82 3.40 6.11
N THR A 35 -19.71 2.78 5.67
CA THR A 35 -19.33 1.39 5.99
C THR A 35 -18.39 1.33 7.22
N THR A 36 -18.88 0.77 8.34
CA THR A 36 -18.14 0.60 9.61
C THR A 36 -17.72 -0.84 9.90
N THR A 37 -18.20 -1.80 9.11
CA THR A 37 -17.98 -3.24 9.29
C THR A 37 -17.72 -3.89 7.94
N ALA A 38 -16.89 -4.94 7.91
CA ALA A 38 -16.70 -5.72 6.70
C ALA A 38 -17.99 -6.49 6.34
N VAL A 39 -18.43 -6.40 5.09
CA VAL A 39 -19.65 -7.08 4.61
C VAL A 39 -19.32 -7.96 3.40
N TRP A 40 -19.71 -9.23 3.46
CA TRP A 40 -19.63 -10.17 2.35
C TRP A 40 -20.87 -10.06 1.45
N LEU A 41 -20.68 -9.70 0.19
CA LEU A 41 -21.74 -9.43 -0.78
C LEU A 41 -21.60 -10.41 -1.95
N LYS A 42 -22.63 -11.24 -2.20
CA LYS A 42 -22.66 -12.11 -3.38
C LYS A 42 -23.06 -11.31 -4.60
N LEU A 43 -22.42 -11.59 -5.73
CA LEU A 43 -22.70 -10.94 -7.01
C LEU A 43 -23.65 -11.81 -7.84
N GLY A 44 -24.59 -11.19 -8.55
CA GLY A 44 -25.59 -11.90 -9.35
C GLY A 44 -24.98 -12.68 -10.51
N PHE A 45 -23.83 -12.22 -11.01
CA PHE A 45 -23.07 -12.88 -12.09
C PHE A 45 -22.08 -13.95 -11.59
N GLY A 46 -22.09 -14.27 -10.28
CA GLY A 46 -21.16 -15.21 -9.66
C GLY A 46 -19.97 -14.54 -8.97
N GLY A 47 -19.46 -15.19 -7.92
CA GLY A 47 -18.43 -14.60 -7.05
C GLY A 47 -19.00 -13.73 -5.93
N ALA A 48 -18.10 -13.03 -5.22
CA ALA A 48 -18.45 -12.16 -4.10
C ALA A 48 -17.44 -11.02 -3.92
N VAL A 49 -17.89 -9.93 -3.30
CA VAL A 49 -17.08 -8.79 -2.88
C VAL A 49 -17.14 -8.64 -1.37
N VAL A 50 -16.02 -8.29 -0.74
CA VAL A 50 -15.98 -7.88 0.66
C VAL A 50 -15.81 -6.37 0.73
N ASP A 51 -16.85 -5.61 1.10
CA ASP A 51 -16.72 -4.17 1.35
C ASP A 51 -16.19 -3.97 2.77
N THR A 52 -15.00 -3.39 2.90
CA THR A 52 -14.34 -3.13 4.19
C THR A 52 -14.32 -1.63 4.50
N PRO A 53 -14.25 -1.24 5.80
CA PRO A 53 -13.93 0.12 6.18
C PRO A 53 -12.64 0.57 5.49
N GLY A 54 -12.57 1.85 5.09
CA GLY A 54 -11.33 2.39 4.49
C GLY A 54 -10.18 2.33 5.49
N ILE A 55 -9.01 1.87 5.03
CA ILE A 55 -7.79 1.85 5.82
C ILE A 55 -7.37 3.31 6.10
N ARG A 56 -7.23 3.67 7.38
CA ARG A 56 -6.87 5.04 7.80
C ARG A 56 -5.37 5.22 7.94
N ALA A 57 -4.70 4.23 8.48
CA ALA A 57 -3.26 4.09 8.55
C ALA A 57 -2.91 2.65 8.17
N LEU A 58 -1.81 2.45 7.46
CA LEU A 58 -1.23 1.15 7.22
C LEU A 58 -0.25 0.90 8.38
N ASP A 59 -0.45 -0.16 9.13
CA ASP A 59 0.53 -0.59 10.12
C ASP A 59 1.45 -1.62 9.45
N VAL A 60 2.71 -1.24 9.27
CA VAL A 60 3.74 -2.09 8.67
C VAL A 60 4.62 -2.78 9.71
N ALA A 61 4.39 -2.58 11.01
CA ALA A 61 5.26 -3.09 12.07
C ALA A 61 5.46 -4.62 12.07
N MET A 62 4.56 -5.36 11.42
CA MET A 62 4.66 -6.81 11.27
C MET A 62 5.60 -7.26 10.14
N VAL A 63 6.05 -6.35 9.28
CA VAL A 63 6.98 -6.66 8.19
C VAL A 63 8.41 -6.64 8.74
N PRO A 64 9.15 -7.76 8.69
CA PRO A 64 10.57 -7.75 9.03
C PRO A 64 11.32 -6.80 8.11
N ILE A 65 12.14 -5.92 8.67
CA ILE A 65 12.88 -4.91 7.88
C ILE A 65 13.74 -5.52 6.76
N ASN A 66 14.25 -6.73 6.98
CA ASN A 66 15.08 -7.49 6.02
C ASN A 66 14.26 -8.26 4.97
N GLU A 67 12.94 -8.05 4.93
CA GLU A 67 12.04 -8.58 3.92
C GLU A 67 11.30 -7.45 3.18
N LEU A 68 11.50 -6.19 3.60
CA LEU A 68 10.78 -5.04 3.06
C LEU A 68 10.97 -4.91 1.55
N GLU A 69 12.20 -5.13 1.07
CA GLU A 69 12.57 -5.06 -0.34
C GLU A 69 11.79 -6.04 -1.22
N MET A 70 11.35 -7.18 -0.67
CA MET A 70 10.58 -8.18 -1.41
C MET A 70 9.12 -7.76 -1.62
N HIS A 71 8.63 -6.76 -0.89
CA HIS A 71 7.28 -6.20 -1.04
C HIS A 71 7.20 -5.09 -2.11
N PHE A 72 8.33 -4.75 -2.74
CA PHE A 72 8.41 -3.86 -3.90
C PHE A 72 8.68 -4.71 -5.14
N VAL A 73 7.63 -5.00 -5.93
CA VAL A 73 7.71 -5.92 -7.07
C VAL A 73 8.78 -5.49 -8.09
N GLU A 74 8.93 -4.18 -8.27
CA GLU A 74 9.94 -3.56 -9.14
C GLU A 74 11.38 -3.77 -8.67
N PHE A 75 11.63 -4.19 -7.42
CA PHE A 75 12.98 -4.45 -6.91
C PHE A 75 13.44 -5.87 -7.22
N VAL A 76 12.51 -6.83 -7.36
CA VAL A 76 12.77 -8.28 -7.36
C VAL A 76 13.86 -8.67 -8.37
N ASP A 77 13.80 -8.12 -9.59
CA ASP A 77 14.77 -8.42 -10.66
C ASP A 77 16.17 -7.82 -10.38
N CYS A 78 16.25 -6.79 -9.54
CA CYS A 78 17.48 -6.09 -9.18
C CYS A 78 18.18 -6.67 -7.93
N LEU A 79 17.45 -7.33 -7.03
CA LEU A 79 17.97 -7.73 -5.70
C LEU A 79 19.25 -8.57 -5.80
N ALA A 80 19.26 -9.56 -6.69
CA ALA A 80 20.40 -10.46 -6.89
C ALA A 80 21.60 -9.81 -7.61
N GLN A 81 21.43 -8.60 -8.15
CA GLN A 81 22.44 -7.89 -8.92
C GLN A 81 23.22 -6.87 -8.09
N CYS A 82 22.84 -6.67 -6.82
CA CYS A 82 23.58 -5.80 -5.92
C CYS A 82 25.00 -6.31 -5.68
N LYS A 83 25.96 -5.38 -5.63
CA LYS A 83 27.37 -5.68 -5.30
C LYS A 83 27.54 -6.39 -3.95
N PHE A 84 26.68 -6.07 -2.98
CA PHE A 84 26.74 -6.59 -1.62
C PHE A 84 25.51 -7.45 -1.29
N PRO A 85 25.67 -8.65 -0.68
CA PRO A 85 24.56 -9.52 -0.34
C PRO A 85 23.59 -8.97 0.71
N ASN A 86 24.05 -8.04 1.55
CA ASN A 86 23.28 -7.39 2.62
C ASN A 86 22.93 -5.94 2.29
N CYS A 87 22.81 -5.62 1.01
CA CYS A 87 22.45 -4.28 0.54
C CYS A 87 21.02 -3.95 1.00
N VAL A 88 20.84 -2.85 1.74
CA VAL A 88 19.53 -2.29 2.09
C VAL A 88 19.03 -1.28 1.06
N HIS A 89 19.78 -1.10 -0.01
CA HIS A 89 19.44 -0.28 -1.17
C HIS A 89 19.36 1.23 -0.92
N ILE A 90 19.97 1.75 0.14
CA ILE A 90 19.89 3.17 0.51
C ILE A 90 21.28 3.83 0.36
N HIS A 91 22.24 3.43 1.18
CA HIS A 91 23.54 4.09 1.27
C HIS A 91 24.63 3.41 0.42
N GLU A 92 24.38 2.20 -0.07
CA GLU A 92 25.39 1.36 -0.70
C GLU A 92 25.82 1.84 -2.09
N GLU A 93 27.12 1.81 -2.36
CA GLU A 93 27.65 1.96 -3.71
C GLU A 93 27.44 0.68 -4.53
N GLY A 94 27.17 0.81 -5.83
CA GLY A 94 26.93 -0.35 -6.70
C GLY A 94 25.64 -1.11 -6.38
N CYS A 95 24.64 -0.41 -5.80
CA CYS A 95 23.30 -0.94 -5.61
C CYS A 95 22.56 -0.99 -6.96
N ALA A 96 22.12 -2.18 -7.37
CA ALA A 96 21.38 -2.37 -8.60
C ALA A 96 20.01 -1.67 -8.60
N VAL A 97 19.32 -1.64 -7.45
CA VAL A 97 18.05 -0.90 -7.28
C VAL A 97 18.26 0.59 -7.55
N LYS A 98 19.30 1.22 -6.97
CA LYS A 98 19.59 2.64 -7.23
C LYS A 98 19.99 2.92 -8.67
N ALA A 99 20.68 1.98 -9.32
CA ALA A 99 21.00 2.08 -10.74
C ALA A 99 19.73 2.02 -11.60
N ALA A 100 18.81 1.10 -11.31
CA ALA A 100 17.52 0.98 -11.99
C ALA A 100 16.63 2.22 -11.78
N VAL A 101 16.66 2.84 -10.58
CA VAL A 101 16.01 4.13 -10.35
C VAL A 101 16.62 5.22 -11.23
N ALA A 102 17.95 5.35 -11.23
CA ALA A 102 18.64 6.35 -12.05
C ALA A 102 18.44 6.11 -13.57
N GLY A 103 18.23 4.87 -13.98
CA GLY A 103 17.90 4.47 -15.35
C GLY A 103 16.43 4.66 -15.74
N GLY A 104 15.55 4.99 -14.78
CA GLY A 104 14.11 5.15 -15.00
C GLY A 104 13.33 3.83 -15.12
N GLU A 105 13.95 2.70 -14.79
CA GLU A 105 13.29 1.38 -14.73
C GLU A 105 12.42 1.25 -13.48
N ILE A 106 12.86 1.88 -12.38
CA ILE A 106 12.11 2.00 -11.13
C ILE A 106 11.71 3.47 -10.96
N ASP A 107 10.42 3.72 -10.72
CA ASP A 107 9.92 5.07 -10.48
C ASP A 107 10.48 5.66 -9.17
N GLU A 108 10.90 6.92 -9.22
CA GLU A 108 11.50 7.62 -8.07
C GLU A 108 10.54 7.66 -6.85
N SER A 109 9.23 7.80 -7.07
CA SER A 109 8.24 7.84 -5.99
C SER A 109 8.12 6.49 -5.27
N ARG A 110 8.31 5.39 -6.00
CA ARG A 110 8.32 4.03 -5.45
C ARG A 110 9.55 3.80 -4.60
N TYR A 111 10.73 4.18 -5.10
CA TYR A 111 11.95 4.14 -4.31
C TYR A 111 11.87 5.03 -3.07
N ALA A 112 11.33 6.25 -3.18
CA ALA A 112 11.12 7.14 -2.03
C ALA A 112 10.21 6.50 -0.97
N SER A 113 9.12 5.84 -1.40
CA SER A 113 8.22 5.11 -0.49
C SER A 113 8.92 3.97 0.24
N TYR A 114 9.82 3.24 -0.45
CA TYR A 114 10.64 2.20 0.18
C TYR A 114 11.54 2.77 1.27
N VAL A 115 12.25 3.87 0.97
CA VAL A 115 13.16 4.53 1.92
C VAL A 115 12.41 5.03 3.15
N GLU A 116 11.24 5.65 2.97
CA GLU A 116 10.39 6.13 4.07
C GLU A 116 9.97 4.97 4.99
N LEU A 117 9.46 3.88 4.42
CA LEU A 117 9.05 2.70 5.18
C LEU A 117 10.21 2.00 5.88
N PHE A 118 11.40 1.96 5.26
CA PHE A 118 12.59 1.37 5.85
C PHE A 118 12.99 2.10 7.14
N TYR A 119 12.98 3.43 7.12
CA TYR A 119 13.29 4.22 8.31
C TYR A 119 12.19 4.12 9.38
N GLU A 120 10.92 4.14 8.99
CA GLU A 120 9.80 3.93 9.91
C GLU A 120 9.94 2.60 10.66
N LEU A 121 10.25 1.51 9.95
CA LEU A 121 10.47 0.19 10.55
C LEU A 121 11.75 0.12 11.40
N SER A 122 12.80 0.85 11.00
CA SER A 122 14.05 0.93 11.76
C SER A 122 13.82 1.57 13.13
N ASP A 123 13.05 2.65 13.17
CA ASP A 123 12.75 3.40 14.40
C ASP A 123 11.83 2.58 15.33
N VAL A 124 10.83 1.90 14.77
CA VAL A 124 9.98 0.96 15.53
C VAL A 124 10.82 -0.14 16.19
N LYS A 125 11.78 -0.73 15.46
CA LYS A 125 12.69 -1.73 16.03
C LYS A 125 13.49 -1.15 17.18
N ARG A 126 14.05 0.07 17.05
CA ARG A 126 14.85 0.71 18.10
C ARG A 126 14.04 0.94 19.38
N ALA A 127 12.82 1.46 19.26
CA ALA A 127 11.93 1.68 20.41
C ALA A 127 11.52 0.39 21.13
N ALA A 128 11.50 -0.76 20.45
CA ALA A 128 11.17 -2.05 21.06
C ALA A 128 12.32 -2.66 21.90
N TYR A 129 13.56 -2.16 21.75
CA TYR A 129 14.74 -2.62 22.50
C TYR A 129 15.17 -1.65 23.62
N GLU A 130 14.47 -0.53 23.79
CA GLU A 130 14.63 0.46 24.87
C GLU A 130 13.62 0.23 25.99
#